data_AF-A0A8H4F1J3-F1
#
_entry.id   AF-A0A8H4F1J3-F1
#
_cell.length_a   1.000
_cell.length_b   1.000
_cell.length_c   1.000
_cell.angle_alpha   90.00
_cell.angle_beta   90.00
_cell.angle_gamma   90.00
#
_symmetry.space_group_name_H-M   'P 1'
#
loop_
_entity.id
_entity.type
_entity.pdbx_description
1 polymer ?
#
loop_
_entity_poly.entity_id
_entity_poly.type
_entity_poly.pdbx_seq_one_letter_code
_entity_poly.pdbx_strand_id
1 'polypeptide(L)'
;MLYATTKLLFAILVFISTINIAYAFDIKQVLFGNKAAANDKSTASFGRPVKERPSSSNRADIPCEHYICEDTGACVSTPFECPCRLETDIKCEIGDWYTCIRGDQSCSSVQ
;
A
#
# COMPACT_ATOMS: atom_id res chain seq x y z
N MET A 1 44.15 43.81 10.37
CA MET A 1 43.19 43.24 11.36
C MET A 1 41.72 43.51 11.00
N LEU A 2 41.38 44.67 10.43
CA LEU A 2 39.99 45.05 10.06
C LEU A 2 39.31 44.15 9.01
N TYR A 3 40.07 43.56 8.08
CA TYR A 3 39.56 42.67 7.03
C TYR A 3 39.14 41.29 7.58
N ALA A 4 39.89 40.78 8.56
CA ALA A 4 39.60 39.50 9.19
C ALA A 4 38.34 39.59 10.06
N THR A 5 38.14 40.71 10.76
CA THR A 5 36.93 40.95 11.57
C THR A 5 35.70 41.19 10.71
N THR A 6 35.81 41.87 9.57
CA THR A 6 34.69 42.00 8.61
C THR A 6 34.30 40.66 7.97
N LYS A 7 35.27 39.82 7.61
CA LYS A 7 35.00 38.47 7.09
C LYS A 7 34.33 37.58 8.14
N LEU A 8 34.79 37.66 9.40
CA LEU A 8 34.19 36.93 10.51
C LEU A 8 32.73 37.38 10.76
N LEU A 9 32.48 38.69 10.76
CA LEU A 9 31.12 39.25 10.92
C LEU A 9 30.20 38.82 9.77
N PHE A 10 30.69 38.82 8.54
CA PHE A 10 29.91 38.38 7.38
C PHE A 10 29.60 36.88 7.43
N ALA A 11 30.55 36.05 7.85
CA ALA A 11 30.34 34.62 8.05
C ALA A 11 29.30 34.32 9.14
N ILE A 12 29.34 35.07 10.26
CA ILE A 12 28.37 34.95 11.34
C ILE A 12 26.96 35.38 10.88
N LEU A 13 26.84 36.47 10.13
CA LEU A 13 25.56 36.92 9.57
C LEU A 13 24.96 35.89 8.61
N VAL A 14 25.77 35.31 7.71
CA VAL A 14 25.32 34.25 6.81
C VAL A 14 24.86 33.02 7.59
N PHE A 15 25.61 32.63 8.64
CA PHE A 15 25.26 31.48 9.48
C PHE A 15 23.91 31.69 10.21
N ILE A 16 23.68 32.87 10.79
CA ILE A 16 22.42 33.21 11.45
C ILE A 16 21.25 33.25 10.45
N SER A 17 21.47 33.78 9.24
CA SER A 17 20.45 33.78 8.18
C SER A 17 20.09 32.36 7.72
N THR A 18 21.06 31.45 7.63
CA THR A 18 20.78 30.04 7.26
C THR A 18 20.03 29.26 8.34
N ILE A 19 20.24 29.57 9.62
CA ILE A 19 19.53 28.90 10.74
C ILE A 19 18.04 29.25 10.74
N ASN A 20 17.66 30.48 10.38
CA ASN A 20 16.25 30.89 10.36
C ASN A 20 15.42 30.20 9.27
N ILE A 21 16.03 29.75 8.17
CA ILE A 21 15.32 29.05 7.08
C ILE A 21 14.93 27.62 7.49
N ALA A 22 15.63 27.03 8.46
CA ALA A 22 15.34 25.66 8.94
C ALA A 22 14.08 25.56 9.80
N TYR A 23 13.59 26.67 10.37
CA TYR A 23 12.43 26.67 11.29
C TYR A 23 11.12 27.16 10.66
N ALA A 24 11.14 27.57 9.39
CA ALA A 24 9.98 28.23 8.75
C ALA A 24 9.12 27.32 7.86
N PHE A 25 9.51 26.07 7.65
CA PHE A 25 8.77 25.13 6.79
C PHE A 25 8.17 24.01 7.61
N ASP A 26 6.99 24.27 8.19
CA ASP A 26 6.12 23.24 8.73
C ASP A 26 5.31 22.60 7.57
N ILE A 27 6.04 21.98 6.63
CA ILE A 27 5.50 21.37 5.39
C ILE A 27 4.40 20.36 5.74
N LYS A 28 4.46 19.77 6.94
CA LYS A 28 3.48 18.82 7.46
C LYS A 28 2.10 19.44 7.64
N GLN A 29 1.99 20.71 8.05
CA GLN A 29 0.70 21.38 8.25
C GLN A 29 0.08 21.82 6.91
N VAL A 30 0.92 22.17 5.93
CA VAL A 30 0.51 22.55 4.56
C VAL A 30 0.15 21.33 3.69
N LEU A 31 0.85 20.19 3.86
CA LEU A 31 0.58 18.96 3.11
C LEU A 31 -0.50 18.07 3.75
N PHE A 32 -0.62 18.06 5.08
CA PHE A 32 -1.54 17.16 5.77
C PHE A 32 -2.71 17.86 6.45
N GLY A 33 -2.74 19.20 6.43
CA GLY A 33 -3.87 20.00 6.88
C GLY A 33 -4.14 19.84 8.37
N ASN A 34 -4.27 20.96 9.06
CA ASN A 34 -4.84 20.95 10.40
C ASN A 34 -6.31 20.51 10.28
N LYS A 35 -6.62 19.22 10.53
CA LYS A 35 -8.01 18.76 10.67
C LYS A 35 -8.55 19.17 12.04
N ALA A 36 -8.76 20.48 12.22
CA ALA A 36 -9.79 20.95 13.12
C ALA A 36 -11.12 20.90 12.33
N ALA A 37 -11.99 19.97 12.73
CA ALA A 37 -13.39 19.84 12.31
C ALA A 37 -13.65 19.57 10.82
N ALA A 38 -13.53 18.30 10.41
CA ALA A 38 -14.47 17.73 9.44
C ALA A 38 -14.48 16.21 9.58
N ASN A 39 -15.65 15.69 10.01
CA ASN A 39 -16.11 14.34 9.71
C ASN A 39 -15.78 14.04 8.25
N ASP A 40 -14.84 13.13 7.97
CA ASP A 40 -15.12 12.16 6.92
C ASP A 40 -14.16 10.98 6.90
N LYS A 41 -14.80 9.86 6.63
CA LYS A 41 -14.31 8.49 6.58
C LYS A 41 -13.46 8.31 5.31
N SER A 42 -12.40 7.51 5.43
CA SER A 42 -11.52 7.01 4.35
C SER A 42 -10.42 7.97 3.83
N THR A 43 -9.17 7.66 4.18
CA THR A 43 -8.03 7.98 3.31
C THR A 43 -7.00 6.87 3.46
N ALA A 44 -6.81 6.12 2.37
CA ALA A 44 -5.91 4.98 2.30
C ALA A 44 -4.45 5.44 2.49
N SER A 45 -3.82 4.97 3.57
CA SER A 45 -2.38 5.09 3.78
C SER A 45 -1.72 3.81 3.25
N PHE A 46 -0.98 3.92 2.14
CA PHE A 46 -0.01 2.90 1.74
C PHE A 46 1.17 2.94 2.72
N GLY A 47 1.62 1.77 3.19
CA GLY A 47 2.88 1.63 3.94
C GLY A 47 2.79 1.56 5.47
N ARG A 48 1.64 1.27 6.09
CA ARG A 48 1.62 0.84 7.51
C ARG A 48 1.80 -0.67 7.62
N PRO A 49 2.62 -1.19 8.56
CA PRO A 49 2.61 -2.62 8.86
C PRO A 49 1.20 -2.98 9.31
N VAL A 50 0.62 -3.95 8.61
CA VAL A 50 -0.67 -4.54 8.95
C VAL A 50 -0.49 -5.29 10.26
N LYS A 51 -0.53 -4.59 11.39
CA LYS A 51 -0.95 -5.22 12.65
C LYS A 51 -2.43 -5.50 12.45
N GLU A 52 -2.69 -6.71 11.97
CA GLU A 52 -4.00 -7.36 11.89
C GLU A 52 -5.05 -6.41 11.29
N ARG A 53 -5.06 -6.28 9.96
CA ARG A 53 -6.36 -6.16 9.30
C ARG A 53 -7.01 -7.52 9.57
N PRO A 54 -8.05 -7.65 10.42
CA PRO A 54 -8.97 -8.73 10.18
C PRO A 54 -9.43 -8.48 8.75
N SER A 55 -9.06 -9.38 7.83
CA SER A 55 -9.64 -9.34 6.50
C SER A 55 -11.14 -9.21 6.76
N SER A 56 -11.76 -8.09 6.36
CA SER A 56 -13.18 -7.81 6.63
C SER A 56 -14.07 -8.66 5.74
N SER A 57 -13.67 -9.92 5.59
CA SER A 57 -14.49 -11.00 5.13
C SER A 57 -15.49 -11.24 6.25
N ASN A 58 -16.76 -10.86 6.04
CA ASN A 58 -17.89 -11.30 6.87
C ASN A 58 -18.13 -12.82 6.77
N ARG A 59 -17.15 -13.58 6.27
CA ARG A 59 -17.22 -15.01 6.12
C ARG A 59 -16.95 -15.61 7.48
N ALA A 60 -17.89 -16.43 7.94
CA ALA A 60 -17.65 -17.31 9.07
C ALA A 60 -16.30 -18.01 8.85
N ASP A 61 -15.51 -18.14 9.90
CA ASP A 61 -14.29 -18.93 9.90
C ASP A 61 -14.70 -20.38 9.63
N ILE A 62 -14.78 -20.76 8.36
CA ILE A 62 -15.08 -22.14 7.95
C ILE A 62 -13.73 -22.86 8.06
N PRO A 63 -13.57 -23.82 8.99
CA PRO A 63 -12.34 -24.58 9.10
C PRO A 63 -12.26 -25.56 7.91
N CYS A 64 -11.80 -25.07 6.76
CA CYS A 64 -11.41 -25.95 5.67
C CYS A 64 -10.06 -26.59 6.04
N GLU A 65 -9.96 -27.92 5.99
CA GLU A 65 -8.71 -28.63 6.31
C GLU A 65 -7.58 -28.34 5.31
N HIS A 66 -7.93 -27.90 4.10
CA HIS A 66 -6.99 -27.72 2.98
C HIS A 66 -7.10 -26.31 2.37
N TYR A 67 -8.01 -26.10 1.42
CA TYR A 67 -8.15 -24.81 0.72
C TYR A 67 -9.58 -24.32 0.73
N ILE A 68 -9.74 -22.99 0.72
CA ILE A 68 -11.03 -22.32 0.70
C ILE A 68 -11.12 -21.44 -0.56
N CYS A 69 -12.14 -21.67 -1.38
CA CYS A 69 -12.36 -20.86 -2.58
C CYS A 69 -12.93 -19.49 -2.20
N GLU A 70 -12.20 -18.41 -2.49
CA GLU A 70 -12.60 -17.05 -2.10
C GLU A 70 -13.97 -16.66 -2.68
N ASP A 71 -14.26 -17.04 -3.92
CA ASP A 71 -15.51 -16.67 -4.60
C ASP A 71 -16.72 -17.47 -4.08
N THR A 72 -16.61 -18.78 -3.91
CA THR A 72 -17.80 -19.64 -3.74
C THR A 72 -18.16 -20.01 -2.31
N GLY A 73 -17.28 -19.86 -1.34
CA GLY A 73 -17.54 -20.45 -0.03
C GLY A 73 -16.88 -21.81 0.19
N ALA A 74 -16.59 -22.55 -0.89
CA ALA A 74 -16.34 -23.99 -0.84
C ALA A 74 -14.97 -24.36 -0.27
N CYS A 75 -14.92 -25.43 0.52
CA CYS A 75 -13.68 -26.10 0.89
C CYS A 75 -13.33 -27.14 -0.19
N VAL A 76 -12.07 -27.14 -0.62
CA VAL A 76 -11.55 -28.05 -1.64
C VAL A 76 -10.21 -28.65 -1.21
N SER A 77 -9.82 -29.79 -1.79
CA SER A 77 -8.59 -30.48 -1.43
C SER A 77 -7.37 -29.84 -2.07
N THR A 78 -7.53 -29.33 -3.29
CA THR A 78 -6.49 -28.63 -4.03
C THR A 78 -7.01 -27.29 -4.54
N PRO A 79 -6.15 -26.27 -4.66
CA PRO A 79 -6.55 -24.96 -5.18
C PRO A 79 -7.15 -25.06 -6.60
N PHE A 80 -6.69 -26.04 -7.40
CA PHE A 80 -7.18 -26.27 -8.76
C PHE A 80 -8.65 -26.70 -8.83
N GLU A 81 -9.27 -27.17 -7.75
CA GLU A 81 -10.69 -27.52 -7.74
C GLU A 81 -11.61 -26.28 -7.65
N CYS A 82 -11.08 -25.11 -7.27
CA CYS A 82 -11.88 -23.89 -7.16
C CYS A 82 -12.31 -23.38 -8.54
N PRO A 83 -13.61 -23.11 -8.78
CA PRO A 83 -14.05 -22.53 -10.04
C PRO A 83 -13.50 -21.10 -10.21
N CYS A 84 -13.32 -20.67 -11.46
CA CYS A 84 -13.02 -19.28 -11.77
C CYS A 84 -14.25 -18.40 -11.51
N ARG A 85 -14.01 -17.13 -11.19
CA ARG A 85 -15.08 -16.17 -10.85
C ARG A 85 -16.12 -16.00 -11.96
N LEU A 86 -15.68 -16.06 -13.22
CA LEU A 86 -16.54 -15.99 -14.40
C LEU A 86 -16.49 -17.33 -15.12
N GLU A 87 -17.64 -17.82 -15.60
CA GLU A 87 -17.73 -19.04 -16.40
C GLU A 87 -17.01 -18.93 -17.75
N THR A 88 -16.79 -17.71 -18.23
CA THR A 88 -16.05 -17.42 -19.46
C THR A 88 -14.55 -17.45 -19.28
N ASP A 89 -14.07 -17.51 -18.04
CA ASP A 89 -12.64 -17.56 -17.75
C ASP A 89 -12.14 -18.99 -17.85
N ILE A 90 -10.94 -19.15 -18.39
CA ILE A 90 -10.25 -20.43 -18.47
C ILE A 90 -9.25 -20.55 -17.32
N LYS A 91 -9.13 -21.77 -16.80
CA LYS A 91 -8.18 -22.10 -15.75
C LYS A 91 -6.86 -22.56 -16.37
N CYS A 92 -5.77 -21.92 -15.98
CA CYS A 92 -4.42 -22.24 -16.42
C CYS A 92 -3.56 -22.66 -15.24
N GLU A 93 -2.85 -23.77 -15.39
CA GLU A 93 -1.87 -24.24 -14.41
C GLU A 93 -0.57 -23.44 -14.52
N ILE A 94 -0.05 -22.98 -13.39
CA ILE A 94 1.24 -22.29 -13.28
C ILE A 94 2.04 -22.98 -12.18
N GLY A 95 2.85 -23.96 -12.56
CA GLY A 95 3.57 -24.80 -11.61
C GLY A 95 2.61 -25.54 -10.69
N ASP A 96 2.69 -25.29 -9.37
CA ASP A 96 1.82 -25.90 -8.35
C ASP A 96 0.55 -25.07 -8.04
N TRP A 97 0.32 -23.98 -8.79
CA TRP A 97 -0.81 -23.08 -8.60
C TRP A 97 -1.65 -22.94 -9.87
N TYR A 98 -2.74 -22.17 -9.79
CA TYR A 98 -3.59 -21.88 -10.94
C TYR A 98 -3.90 -20.40 -11.06
N THR A 99 -4.16 -19.96 -12.27
CA THR A 99 -4.75 -18.65 -12.53
C THR A 99 -6.00 -18.78 -13.39
N CYS A 100 -6.85 -17.79 -13.32
CA CYS A 100 -7.99 -17.64 -14.23
C CYS A 100 -7.69 -16.48 -15.16
N ILE A 101 -7.69 -16.75 -16.47
CA ILE A 101 -7.60 -15.72 -17.51
C ILE A 101 -8.89 -15.71 -18.32
N ARG A 102 -9.19 -14.60 -19.00
CA ARG A 102 -10.35 -14.54 -19.87
C ARG A 102 -10.22 -15.57 -20.99
N GLY A 103 -11.33 -16.20 -21.38
CA GLY A 103 -11.35 -17.24 -22.41
C GLY A 103 -10.97 -16.78 -23.82
N ASP A 104 -10.76 -15.48 -24.07
CA ASP A 104 -10.16 -14.97 -25.31
C ASP A 104 -8.62 -15.05 -25.29
N GLN A 105 -8.01 -15.32 -24.14
CA GLN A 105 -6.58 -15.51 -23.97
C GLN A 105 -6.22 -17.00 -23.89
N SER A 106 -4.94 -17.32 -24.09
CA SER A 106 -4.42 -18.70 -24.02
C SER A 106 -3.47 -18.86 -22.85
N CYS A 107 -3.45 -20.04 -22.23
CA CYS A 107 -2.55 -20.33 -21.10
C CYS A 107 -1.05 -20.15 -21.44
N SER A 108 -0.68 -20.24 -22.73
CA SER A 108 0.66 -19.97 -23.23
C SER A 108 1.15 -18.55 -22.97
N SER A 109 0.25 -17.60 -22.73
CA SER A 109 0.60 -16.22 -22.39
C SER A 109 1.04 -16.05 -20.93
N VAL A 110 0.85 -17.08 -20.09
CA VAL A 110 1.10 -17.04 -18.65
C VAL A 110 2.24 -17.97 -18.22
N GLN A 111 2.71 -18.84 -19.12
CA GLN A 111 3.73 -19.85 -18.87
C GLN A 111 5.14 -19.39 -19.29
#